data_AF-A0A520DNN8-F1
#
_entry.id   AF-A0A520DNN8-F1
#
_cell.length_a   1.000
_cell.length_b   1.000
_cell.length_c   1.000
_cell.angle_alpha   90.00
_cell.angle_beta   90.00
_cell.angle_gamma   90.00
#
_symmetry.space_group_name_H-M   'P 1'
#
loop_
_entity.id
_entity.type
_entity.pdbx_description
1 polymer ?
#
loop_
_entity_poly.entity_id
_entity_poly.type
_entity_poly.pdbx_seq_one_letter_code
_entity_poly.pdbx_strand_id
1 'polypeptide(L)'
;MKTLKIKIATFSIAIATVAVLASGCDSLTKTQKGAAIGAGAGGTIGAFIGKAAGNTALGAVIGGAVGGTAGAFIGRKMDRQAAEIKQT
;
A
#
# COMPACT_ATOMS: atom_id res chain seq x y z
N MET A 1 -1.72 -18.75 -25.41
CA MET A 1 -1.80 -19.43 -24.09
C MET A 1 -0.49 -19.44 -23.29
N LYS A 2 0.69 -19.67 -23.90
CA LYS A 2 1.98 -19.70 -23.17
C LYS A 2 2.35 -18.36 -22.48
N THR A 3 2.05 -17.23 -23.10
CA THR A 3 2.28 -15.88 -22.56
C THR A 3 1.41 -15.53 -21.34
N LEU A 4 0.21 -16.11 -21.26
CA LEU A 4 -0.72 -15.88 -20.15
C LEU A 4 -0.28 -16.62 -18.88
N LYS A 5 0.24 -17.85 -19.03
CA LYS A 5 0.84 -18.62 -17.91
C LYS A 5 2.06 -17.92 -17.32
N ILE A 6 2.90 -17.31 -18.17
CA ILE A 6 4.07 -16.55 -17.72
C ILE A 6 3.64 -15.31 -16.94
N LYS A 7 2.67 -14.52 -17.44
CA LYS A 7 2.18 -13.32 -16.74
C LYS A 7 1.58 -13.64 -15.36
N ILE A 8 0.82 -14.73 -15.25
CA ILE A 8 0.24 -15.18 -13.97
C ILE A 8 1.35 -15.57 -13.00
N ALA A 9 2.36 -16.31 -13.45
CA ALA A 9 3.52 -16.70 -12.63
C ALA A 9 4.32 -15.48 -12.14
N THR A 10 4.52 -14.46 -13.00
CA THR A 10 5.20 -13.22 -12.60
C THR A 10 4.38 -12.42 -11.59
N PHE A 11 3.04 -12.38 -11.75
CA PHE A 11 2.15 -11.69 -10.82
C PHE A 11 2.11 -12.37 -9.45
N SER A 12 2.09 -13.72 -9.41
CA SER A 12 2.17 -14.47 -8.16
C SER A 12 3.51 -14.27 -7.44
N ILE A 13 4.62 -14.18 -8.19
CA ILE A 13 5.94 -13.88 -7.62
C ILE A 13 5.97 -12.47 -7.04
N ALA A 14 5.44 -11.48 -7.76
CA ALA A 14 5.39 -10.10 -7.27
C ALA A 14 4.58 -9.96 -5.97
N ILE A 15 3.43 -10.64 -5.88
CA ILE A 15 2.62 -10.67 -4.64
C ILE A 15 3.38 -11.35 -3.50
N ALA A 16 4.06 -12.47 -3.77
CA ALA A 16 4.85 -13.17 -2.78
C ALA A 16 6.02 -12.30 -2.26
N THR A 17 6.70 -11.56 -3.14
CA THR A 17 7.77 -10.63 -2.75
C THR A 17 7.24 -9.49 -1.88
N VAL A 18 6.07 -8.92 -2.21
CA VAL A 18 5.42 -7.88 -1.40
C VAL A 18 5.01 -8.43 -0.02
N ALA A 19 4.51 -9.67 0.05
CA ALA A 19 4.16 -10.32 1.30
C ALA A 19 5.39 -10.56 2.19
N VAL A 20 6.52 -10.99 1.60
CA VAL A 20 7.79 -11.16 2.32
C VAL A 20 8.34 -9.82 2.82
N LEU A 21 8.33 -8.77 1.99
CA LEU A 21 8.74 -7.42 2.40
C LEU A 21 7.83 -6.84 3.49
N ALA A 22 6.53 -7.13 3.43
CA ALA A 22 5.56 -6.75 4.47
C ALA A 22 5.73 -7.52 5.79
N SER A 23 6.47 -8.64 5.76
CA SER A 23 6.78 -9.49 6.92
C SER A 23 8.17 -9.20 7.50
N GLY A 24 9.11 -8.69 6.69
CA GLY A 24 10.49 -8.39 7.12
C GLY A 24 10.69 -7.04 7.81
N CYS A 25 9.64 -6.22 7.92
CA CYS A 25 9.71 -4.89 8.55
C CYS A 25 8.99 -4.89 9.90
N ASP A 26 9.49 -5.70 10.84
CA ASP A 26 8.95 -5.83 12.20
C ASP A 26 9.09 -4.52 13.01
N SER A 27 9.99 -3.64 12.58
CA SER A 27 10.34 -2.37 13.24
C SER A 27 9.39 -1.21 12.91
N LEU A 28 8.43 -1.37 11.99
CA LEU A 28 7.52 -0.29 11.59
C LEU A 28 6.22 -0.31 12.41
N THR A 29 5.82 0.87 12.90
CA THR A 29 4.50 1.06 13.52
C THR A 29 3.38 0.76 12.52
N LYS A 30 2.21 0.30 12.99
CA LYS A 30 1.05 0.02 12.11
C LYS A 30 0.60 1.28 11.39
N THR A 31 0.78 2.46 12.00
CA THR A 31 0.63 3.78 11.38
C THR A 31 1.51 3.94 10.16
N GLN A 32 2.82 3.72 10.29
CA GLN A 32 3.78 3.92 9.20
C GLN A 32 3.58 2.89 8.08
N LYS A 33 3.26 1.64 8.45
CA LYS A 33 2.90 0.60 7.48
C LYS A 33 1.62 0.96 6.72
N GLY A 34 0.57 1.39 7.44
CA GLY A 34 -0.69 1.83 6.85
C GLY A 34 -0.51 3.04 5.93
N ALA A 35 0.32 4.01 6.33
CA ALA A 35 0.64 5.18 5.52
C ALA A 35 1.39 4.81 4.24
N ALA A 36 2.42 3.97 4.32
CA ALA A 36 3.21 3.55 3.16
C ALA A 36 2.36 2.75 2.16
N ILE A 37 1.57 1.80 2.65
CA ILE A 37 0.66 1.00 1.81
C ILE A 37 -0.43 1.90 1.21
N GLY A 38 -1.04 2.76 2.02
CA GLY A 38 -2.06 3.69 1.58
C GLY A 38 -1.54 4.68 0.53
N ALA A 39 -0.31 5.19 0.70
CA ALA A 39 0.31 6.08 -0.27
C ALA A 39 0.71 5.36 -1.56
N GLY A 40 1.26 4.14 -1.46
CA GLY A 40 1.61 3.34 -2.64
C GLY A 40 0.37 2.90 -3.44
N ALA A 41 -0.66 2.40 -2.75
CA ALA A 41 -1.92 2.00 -3.38
C ALA A 41 -2.71 3.22 -3.90
N GLY A 42 -2.84 4.26 -3.10
CA GLY A 42 -3.53 5.49 -3.49
C GLY A 42 -2.81 6.22 -4.62
N GLY A 43 -1.48 6.25 -4.62
CA GLY A 43 -0.67 6.89 -5.66
C GLY A 43 -0.70 6.12 -6.98
N THR A 44 -0.71 4.79 -6.96
CA THR A 44 -0.87 3.99 -8.18
C THR A 44 -2.27 4.17 -8.78
N ILE A 45 -3.32 4.07 -7.98
CA ILE A 45 -4.71 4.31 -8.43
C ILE A 45 -4.87 5.75 -8.94
N GLY A 46 -4.36 6.71 -8.17
CA GLY A 46 -4.37 8.12 -8.54
C GLY A 46 -3.59 8.41 -9.82
N ALA A 47 -2.49 7.71 -10.09
CA ALA A 47 -1.75 7.81 -11.34
C ALA A 47 -2.58 7.35 -12.54
N PHE A 48 -3.31 6.23 -12.41
CA PHE A 48 -4.19 5.74 -13.48
C PHE A 48 -5.32 6.73 -13.78
N ILE A 49 -5.97 7.28 -12.75
CA ILE A 49 -7.04 8.26 -12.90
C ILE A 49 -6.47 9.58 -13.46
N GLY A 50 -5.35 10.05 -12.92
CA GLY A 50 -4.65 11.23 -13.40
C GLY A 50 -4.22 11.11 -14.85
N LYS A 51 -3.79 9.92 -15.30
CA LYS A 51 -3.45 9.64 -16.69
C LYS A 51 -4.66 9.83 -17.61
N ALA A 52 -5.86 9.41 -17.18
CA ALA A 52 -7.09 9.65 -17.93
C ALA A 52 -7.49 11.14 -17.94
N ALA A 53 -7.19 11.87 -16.87
CA ALA A 53 -7.42 13.31 -16.75
C ALA A 53 -6.30 14.19 -17.38
N GLY A 54 -5.30 13.58 -18.02
CA GLY A 54 -4.20 14.29 -18.69
C GLY A 54 -2.99 14.65 -17.82
N ASN A 55 -2.98 14.29 -16.53
CA ASN A 55 -1.83 14.48 -15.65
C ASN A 55 -1.65 13.34 -14.63
N THR A 56 -0.87 12.34 -15.04
CA THR A 56 -0.48 11.17 -14.23
C THR A 56 0.25 11.56 -12.95
N ALA A 57 1.16 12.54 -13.01
CA ALA A 57 1.97 12.94 -11.85
C ALA A 57 1.10 13.61 -10.78
N LEU A 58 0.20 14.49 -11.20
CA LEU A 58 -0.73 15.15 -10.30
C LEU A 58 -1.70 14.15 -9.67
N GLY A 59 -2.25 13.23 -10.45
CA GLY A 59 -3.11 12.17 -9.93
C GLY A 59 -2.38 11.25 -8.95
N ALA A 60 -1.11 10.90 -9.22
CA ALA A 60 -0.29 10.08 -8.33
C ALA A 60 0.01 10.78 -7.00
N VAL A 61 0.35 12.07 -7.04
CA VAL A 61 0.63 12.86 -5.83
C VAL A 61 -0.62 13.02 -4.98
N ILE A 62 -1.76 13.36 -5.59
CA ILE A 62 -3.03 13.51 -4.88
C ILE A 62 -3.48 12.17 -4.30
N GLY A 63 -3.48 11.12 -5.12
CA GLY A 63 -3.88 9.78 -4.68
C GLY A 63 -2.95 9.23 -3.59
N GLY A 64 -1.64 9.49 -3.69
CA GLY A 64 -0.66 9.08 -2.70
C GLY A 64 -0.79 9.87 -1.39
N ALA A 65 -1.04 11.17 -1.45
CA ALA A 65 -1.28 12.00 -0.27
C ALA A 65 -2.58 11.61 0.46
N VAL A 66 -3.69 11.45 -0.28
CA VAL A 66 -4.98 11.05 0.30
C VAL A 66 -4.92 9.62 0.82
N GLY A 67 -4.39 8.68 0.04
CA GLY A 67 -4.23 7.30 0.46
C GLY A 67 -3.27 7.14 1.64
N GLY A 68 -2.17 7.89 1.65
CA GLY A 68 -1.17 7.87 2.72
C GLY A 68 -1.68 8.44 4.03
N THR A 69 -2.39 9.56 3.99
CA THR A 69 -3.01 10.16 5.18
C THR A 69 -4.13 9.27 5.75
N ALA A 70 -4.99 8.72 4.89
CA ALA A 70 -6.03 7.76 5.30
C ALA A 70 -5.41 6.49 5.91
N GLY A 71 -4.38 5.93 5.26
CA GLY A 71 -3.66 4.77 5.74
C GLY A 71 -2.94 5.02 7.08
N ALA A 72 -2.36 6.21 7.28
CA ALA A 72 -1.76 6.61 8.54
C ALA A 72 -2.81 6.70 9.66
N PHE A 73 -3.96 7.31 9.38
CA PHE A 73 -5.03 7.48 10.34
C PHE A 73 -5.59 6.12 10.81
N ILE A 74 -5.83 5.21 9.88
CA ILE A 74 -6.27 3.84 10.18
C ILE A 74 -5.18 3.09 10.97
N GLY A 75 -3.93 3.18 10.55
CA GLY A 75 -2.82 2.53 11.25
C GLY A 75 -2.65 3.02 12.68
N ARG A 76 -2.94 4.30 12.97
CA ARG A 76 -2.92 4.86 14.34
C ARG A 76 -3.98 4.24 15.25
N LYS A 77 -5.16 3.92 14.70
CA LYS A 77 -6.20 3.18 15.43
C LYS A 77 -5.78 1.73 15.70
N MET A 78 -5.04 1.11 14.78
CA MET A 78 -4.52 -0.25 14.95
C MET A 78 -3.38 -0.32 15.97
N ASP A 79 -2.48 0.68 15.99
CA ASP A 79 -1.42 0.75 17.00
C ASP A 79 -1.99 0.86 18.42
N ARG A 80 -3.06 1.65 18.60
CA ARG A 80 -3.75 1.76 19.90
C ARG A 80 -4.37 0.43 20.33
N GLN A 81 -5.05 -0.27 19.43
CA GLN A 81 -5.62 -1.60 19.71
C GLN A 81 -4.53 -2.62 20.07
N ALA A 82 -3.41 -2.62 19.35
CA ALA A 82 -2.30 -3.53 19.65
C ALA A 82 -1.65 -3.25 21.01
N ALA A 83 -1.61 -1.98 21.43
CA ALA A 83 -1.11 -1.60 22.75
C ALA A 83 -2.07 -2.05 23.88
N GLU A 84 -3.37 -1.92 23.68
CA GLU A 84 -4.40 -2.32 24.65
C GLU A 84 -4.45 -3.85 24.84
N ILE A 85 -4.33 -4.62 23.74
CA ILE A 85 -4.25 -6.09 23.78
C ILE A 85 -2.98 -6.55 24.51
N LYS A 86 -1.85 -5.85 24.36
CA LYS A 86 -0.60 -6.19 25.07
C LYS A 86 -0.66 -5.91 26.58
N GLN A 87 -1.61 -5.10 27.02
CA GLN A 87 -1.80 -4.78 28.45
C GLN A 87 -2.80 -5.71 29.15
N THR A 88 -3.39 -6.67 28.42
CA THR A 88 -4.28 -7.72 28.95
C THR A 88 -3.54 -9.05 28.96
#